data_AF-N8VK66-F1
#
_entry.id   AF-N8VK66-F1
#
_cell.length_a   1.000
_cell.length_b   1.000
_cell.length_c   1.000
_cell.angle_alpha   90.00
_cell.angle_beta   90.00
_cell.angle_gamma   90.00
#
_symmetry.space_group_name_H-M   'P 1'
#
loop_
_entity.id
_entity.type
_entity.pdbx_description
1 polymer ?
#
loop_
_entity_poly.entity_id
_entity_poly.type
_entity_poly.pdbx_seq_one_letter_code
_entity_poly.pdbx_strand_id
1 'polypeptide(L)'
;MNIYQKLRSSYEKTYKTVNHFILYFDVIYSAKQTITLFERPWIGTEINGKFLEVDSPNRPAIYFDAKNKRFAGADGCNKIQDSFDSNNQHLKLGQIASTLMACHGAQDTISREYNDALAQTNRYEVKGHELKFLDKSGQTLVKFVTVIQPLPFKNR
;
A
#
# COMPACT_ATOMS: atom_id res chain seq x y z
N MET A 1 7.29 -59.82 -12.49
CA MET A 1 6.76 -58.55 -11.96
C MET A 1 5.43 -58.24 -12.63
N ASN A 2 4.33 -58.26 -11.89
CA ASN A 2 2.97 -58.11 -12.43
C ASN A 2 2.77 -56.68 -12.99
N ILE A 3 1.97 -56.52 -14.06
CA ILE A 3 1.63 -55.25 -14.70
C ILE A 3 1.16 -54.22 -13.66
N TYR A 4 0.41 -54.65 -12.64
CA TYR A 4 -0.02 -53.82 -11.51
C TYR A 4 1.15 -53.20 -10.71
N GLN A 5 2.26 -53.92 -10.51
CA GLN A 5 3.42 -53.39 -9.79
C GLN A 5 4.20 -52.36 -10.63
N LYS A 6 4.27 -52.56 -11.95
CA LYS A 6 4.87 -51.58 -12.88
C LYS A 6 4.03 -50.31 -12.97
N LEU A 7 2.70 -50.45 -13.07
CA LEU A 7 1.77 -49.31 -13.08
C LEU A 7 1.81 -48.55 -11.76
N ARG A 8 1.84 -49.25 -10.62
CA ARG A 8 1.98 -48.65 -9.28
C ARG A 8 3.30 -47.91 -9.11
N SER A 9 4.42 -48.50 -9.52
CA SER A 9 5.74 -47.84 -9.45
C SER A 9 5.80 -46.62 -10.36
N SER A 10 5.23 -46.70 -11.57
CA SER A 10 5.11 -45.56 -12.48
C SER A 10 4.25 -44.45 -11.86
N TYR A 11 3.08 -44.80 -11.32
CA TYR A 11 2.16 -43.85 -10.67
C TYR A 11 2.78 -43.19 -9.43
N GLU A 12 3.42 -43.97 -8.54
CA GLU A 12 4.09 -43.44 -7.35
C GLU A 12 5.24 -42.51 -7.73
N LYS A 13 6.00 -42.82 -8.79
CA LYS A 13 7.10 -41.98 -9.28
C LYS A 13 6.56 -40.66 -9.84
N THR A 14 5.52 -40.70 -10.68
CA THR A 14 4.89 -39.50 -11.22
C THR A 14 4.27 -38.66 -10.11
N TYR A 15 3.51 -39.25 -9.17
CA TYR A 15 2.88 -38.54 -8.06
C TYR A 15 3.90 -37.86 -7.14
N LYS A 16 5.04 -38.51 -6.87
CA LYS A 16 6.12 -37.95 -6.06
C LYS A 16 6.82 -36.78 -6.76
N THR A 17 6.96 -36.83 -8.09
CA THR A 17 7.51 -35.72 -8.89
C THR A 17 6.53 -34.56 -9.00
N VAL A 18 5.24 -34.81 -9.23
CA VAL A 18 4.24 -33.73 -9.32
C VAL A 18 4.05 -33.04 -7.97
N ASN A 19 3.97 -33.79 -6.86
CA ASN A 19 3.91 -33.19 -5.53
C ASN A 19 5.19 -32.42 -5.17
N HIS A 20 6.38 -32.87 -5.60
CA HIS A 20 7.59 -32.11 -5.35
C HIS A 20 7.60 -30.77 -6.10
N PHE A 21 7.13 -30.74 -7.35
CA PHE A 21 7.01 -29.50 -8.13
C PHE A 21 5.88 -28.59 -7.65
N ILE A 22 4.73 -29.13 -7.22
CA ILE A 22 3.62 -28.36 -6.63
C ILE A 22 4.05 -27.79 -5.28
N LEU A 23 4.70 -28.57 -4.41
CA LEU A 23 5.23 -28.06 -3.15
C LEU A 23 6.34 -27.02 -3.39
N TYR A 24 7.16 -27.17 -4.42
CA TYR A 24 8.11 -26.13 -4.81
C TYR A 24 7.38 -24.86 -5.28
N PHE A 25 6.40 -24.98 -6.19
CA PHE A 25 5.60 -23.84 -6.64
C PHE A 25 4.86 -23.18 -5.47
N ASP A 26 4.23 -23.94 -4.58
CA ASP A 26 3.53 -23.44 -3.39
C ASP A 26 4.49 -22.83 -2.37
N VAL A 27 5.70 -23.36 -2.18
CA VAL A 27 6.73 -22.74 -1.31
C VAL A 27 7.25 -21.44 -1.93
N ILE A 28 7.43 -21.38 -3.26
CA ILE A 28 7.85 -20.17 -3.96
C ILE A 28 6.70 -19.14 -4.02
N TYR A 29 5.45 -19.57 -4.19
CA TYR A 29 4.24 -18.73 -4.23
C TYR A 29 3.77 -18.31 -2.82
N SER A 30 4.10 -19.10 -1.78
CA SER A 30 3.89 -18.81 -0.36
C SER A 30 5.06 -18.05 0.29
N ALA A 31 6.13 -17.75 -0.44
CA ALA A 31 6.97 -16.58 -0.14
C ALA A 31 6.18 -15.33 -0.53
N LYS A 32 5.06 -15.10 0.18
CA LYS A 32 4.17 -13.96 0.02
C LYS A 32 5.01 -12.71 -0.10
N GLN A 33 4.96 -12.04 -1.24
CA GLN A 33 5.62 -10.77 -1.41
C GLN A 33 4.99 -9.78 -0.43
N THR A 34 5.64 -9.56 0.71
CA THR A 34 5.13 -8.69 1.76
C THR A 34 5.02 -7.30 1.19
N ILE A 35 3.80 -6.79 1.11
CA ILE A 35 3.58 -5.39 0.74
C ILE A 35 4.20 -4.55 1.85
N THR A 36 5.12 -3.69 1.45
CA THR A 36 5.81 -2.74 2.32
C THR A 36 5.27 -1.34 2.05
N LEU A 37 5.65 -0.39 2.90
CA LEU A 37 5.33 1.04 2.71
C LEU A 37 5.85 1.59 1.36
N PHE A 38 6.96 1.04 0.87
CA PHE A 38 7.78 1.65 -0.17
C PHE A 38 7.41 1.24 -1.59
N GLU A 39 7.82 2.09 -2.53
CA GLU A 39 7.80 1.87 -3.98
C GLU A 39 6.41 1.53 -4.54
N ARG A 40 5.37 2.18 -4.00
CA ARG A 40 3.99 2.05 -4.46
C ARG A 40 3.13 3.24 -4.09
N PRO A 41 2.09 3.54 -4.89
CA PRO A 41 1.10 4.52 -4.52
C PRO A 41 0.15 3.95 -3.46
N TRP A 42 -0.12 4.76 -2.46
CA TRP A 42 -1.15 4.57 -1.44
C TRP A 42 -2.22 5.63 -1.64
N ILE A 43 -3.46 5.22 -1.88
CA ILE A 43 -4.60 6.11 -2.14
C ILE A 43 -5.45 6.21 -0.88
N GLY A 44 -5.70 7.45 -0.43
CA GLY A 44 -6.48 7.74 0.77
C GLY A 44 -7.92 7.25 0.64
N THR A 45 -8.43 6.68 1.73
CA THR A 45 -9.80 6.17 1.86
C THR A 45 -10.54 6.77 3.05
N GLU A 46 -9.80 7.16 4.09
CA GLU A 46 -10.36 7.71 5.31
C GLU A 46 -9.36 8.69 5.94
N ILE A 47 -9.85 9.82 6.46
CA ILE A 47 -9.08 10.76 7.29
C ILE A 47 -9.86 10.97 8.59
N ASN A 48 -9.23 10.75 9.75
CA ASN A 48 -9.81 10.92 11.08
C ASN A 48 -11.22 10.27 11.23
N GLY A 49 -11.42 9.06 10.69
CA GLY A 49 -12.70 8.35 10.74
C GLY A 49 -13.70 8.72 9.64
N LYS A 50 -13.43 9.74 8.82
CA LYS A 50 -14.31 10.19 7.74
C LYS A 50 -13.90 9.58 6.41
N PHE A 51 -14.82 8.85 5.76
CA PHE A 51 -14.59 8.27 4.44
C PHE A 51 -14.47 9.34 3.35
N LEU A 52 -13.51 9.13 2.46
CA LEU A 52 -13.35 9.92 1.25
C LEU A 52 -14.17 9.30 0.11
N GLU A 53 -14.66 10.16 -0.79
CA GLU A 53 -15.42 9.72 -1.96
C GLU A 53 -14.57 8.82 -2.88
N VAL A 54 -15.07 7.63 -3.18
CA VAL A 54 -14.34 6.56 -3.88
C VAL A 54 -13.95 6.95 -5.31
N ASP A 55 -14.80 7.71 -6.00
CA ASP A 55 -14.64 8.07 -7.43
C ASP A 55 -14.09 9.48 -7.66
N SER A 56 -13.61 10.15 -6.60
CA SER A 56 -13.00 11.47 -6.74
C SER A 56 -11.65 11.37 -7.47
N PRO A 57 -11.43 12.15 -8.55
CA PRO A 57 -10.15 12.17 -9.25
C PRO A 57 -9.01 12.77 -8.40
N ASN A 58 -9.37 13.52 -7.36
CA ASN A 58 -8.44 14.25 -6.51
C ASN A 58 -8.38 13.63 -5.12
N ARG A 59 -8.30 12.29 -5.02
CA ARG A 59 -8.07 11.65 -3.73
C ARG A 59 -6.63 11.93 -3.26
N PRO A 60 -6.44 12.21 -1.95
CA PRO A 60 -5.12 12.24 -1.36
C PRO A 60 -4.38 10.93 -1.65
N ALA A 61 -3.10 11.04 -1.96
CA ALA A 61 -2.26 9.90 -2.26
C ALA A 61 -0.83 10.16 -1.82
N ILE A 62 -0.09 9.10 -1.51
CA ILE A 62 1.31 9.19 -1.08
C ILE A 62 2.12 8.01 -1.62
N TYR A 63 3.37 8.30 -1.96
CA TYR A 63 4.37 7.36 -2.44
C TYR A 63 5.67 7.57 -1.66
N PHE A 64 6.34 6.50 -1.27
CA PHE A 64 7.61 6.55 -0.56
C PHE A 64 8.73 5.93 -1.39
N ASP A 65 9.74 6.75 -1.71
CA ASP A 65 11.02 6.35 -2.28
C ASP A 65 11.99 6.01 -1.14
N ALA A 66 12.23 4.71 -0.95
CA ALA A 66 13.07 4.23 0.14
C ALA A 66 14.54 4.59 -0.04
N LYS A 67 15.01 4.67 -1.30
CA LYS A 67 16.41 4.91 -1.65
C LYS A 67 16.79 6.35 -1.35
N ASN A 68 15.95 7.29 -1.75
CA ASN A 68 16.21 8.71 -1.59
C ASN A 68 15.68 9.28 -0.26
N LYS A 69 14.97 8.47 0.53
CA LYS A 69 14.31 8.89 1.79
C LYS A 69 13.37 10.07 1.58
N ARG A 70 12.61 10.02 0.49
CA ARG A 70 11.64 11.05 0.11
C ARG A 70 10.27 10.45 -0.11
N PHE A 71 9.24 11.20 0.21
CA PHE A 71 7.89 10.93 -0.23
C PHE A 71 7.41 12.01 -1.20
N ALA A 72 6.48 11.62 -2.06
CA ALA A 72 5.74 12.52 -2.93
C ALA A 72 4.27 12.11 -2.91
N GLY A 73 3.37 13.03 -3.20
CA GLY A 73 1.95 12.77 -3.13
C GLY A 73 1.08 13.93 -3.60
N ALA A 74 -0.21 13.77 -3.35
CA ALA A 74 -1.20 14.81 -3.46
C ALA A 74 -2.06 14.84 -2.19
N ASP A 75 -2.47 16.02 -1.74
CA ASP A 75 -3.36 16.19 -0.59
C ASP A 75 -4.84 16.32 -0.98
N GLY A 76 -5.15 16.06 -2.25
CA GLY A 76 -6.47 16.23 -2.85
C GLY A 76 -6.74 17.61 -3.45
N CYS A 77 -5.80 18.54 -3.32
CA CYS A 77 -5.78 19.77 -4.10
C CYS A 77 -4.37 20.01 -4.66
N ASN A 78 -3.36 20.01 -3.79
CA ASN A 78 -1.96 20.32 -4.06
C ASN A 78 -1.09 19.07 -4.19
N LYS A 79 0.03 19.23 -4.88
CA LYS A 79 1.13 18.25 -4.87
C LYS A 79 1.99 18.51 -3.65
N ILE A 80 2.35 17.45 -2.94
CA ILE A 80 3.16 17.50 -1.73
C ILE A 80 4.39 16.61 -1.87
N GLN A 81 5.47 16.99 -1.21
CA GLN A 81 6.68 16.17 -1.11
C GLN A 81 7.53 16.59 0.08
N ASP A 82 8.27 15.65 0.65
CA ASP A 82 9.38 15.94 1.56
C ASP A 82 10.28 14.72 1.76
N SER A 83 11.26 14.85 2.65
CA SER A 83 11.96 13.77 3.32
C SER A 83 11.07 12.99 4.29
N PHE A 84 11.48 11.77 4.62
CA PHE A 84 10.92 11.01 5.73
C PHE A 84 11.99 10.16 6.41
N ASP A 85 11.76 9.87 7.69
CA ASP A 85 12.50 8.86 8.44
C ASP A 85 11.57 7.72 8.83
N SER A 86 12.04 6.48 8.69
CA SER A 86 11.30 5.29 9.08
C SER A 86 12.19 4.25 9.72
N ASN A 87 11.79 3.73 10.88
CA ASN A 87 12.47 2.63 11.56
C ASN A 87 11.45 1.83 12.38
N ASN A 88 11.45 0.50 12.30
CA ASN A 88 10.58 -0.38 13.11
C ASN A 88 9.12 0.13 13.23
N GLN A 89 8.49 0.46 12.09
CA GLN A 89 7.11 1.00 12.00
C GLN A 89 6.90 2.41 12.57
N HIS A 90 7.92 3.06 13.11
CA HIS A 90 7.90 4.52 13.25
C HIS A 90 8.06 5.16 11.88
N LEU A 91 7.31 6.24 11.67
CA LEU A 91 7.37 7.08 10.49
C LEU A 91 7.27 8.53 10.94
N LYS A 92 8.27 9.33 10.56
CA LYS A 92 8.27 10.77 10.75
C LYS A 92 8.40 11.42 9.38
N LEU A 93 7.43 12.25 9.03
CA LEU A 93 7.46 13.05 7.82
C LEU A 93 8.18 14.38 8.10
N GLY A 94 8.92 14.86 7.11
CA GLY A 94 9.60 16.15 7.19
C GLY A 94 8.66 17.36 7.02
N GLN A 95 9.22 18.51 6.68
CA GLN A 95 8.46 19.77 6.55
C GLN A 95 7.78 19.90 5.18
N ILE A 96 6.64 19.22 5.05
CA ILE A 96 5.88 19.09 3.80
C ILE A 96 5.87 20.35 2.93
N ALA A 97 6.62 20.30 1.83
CA ALA A 97 6.53 21.30 0.78
C ALA A 97 5.30 21.01 -0.08
N SER A 98 4.47 22.04 -0.30
CA SER A 98 3.21 21.93 -1.06
C SER A 98 3.16 22.98 -2.17
N THR A 99 2.55 22.63 -3.30
CA THR A 99 2.12 23.65 -4.28
C THR A 99 1.05 24.53 -3.65
N LEU A 100 0.90 25.78 -4.11
CA LEU A 100 -0.08 26.73 -3.56
C LEU A 100 -1.21 26.98 -4.55
N MET A 101 -1.89 25.92 -5.00
CA MET A 101 -3.09 26.08 -5.83
C MET A 101 -4.26 26.56 -4.99
N ALA A 102 -5.15 27.36 -5.58
CA ALA A 102 -6.37 27.80 -4.93
C ALA A 102 -7.35 26.62 -4.84
N CYS A 103 -7.61 26.17 -3.61
CA CYS A 103 -8.56 25.10 -3.31
C CYS A 103 -9.90 25.71 -2.90
N HIS A 104 -11.02 25.04 -3.26
CA HIS A 104 -12.35 25.50 -2.90
C HIS A 104 -13.22 24.35 -2.38
N GLY A 105 -14.18 24.68 -1.51
CA GLY A 105 -15.19 23.74 -1.00
C GLY A 105 -14.58 22.53 -0.29
N ALA A 106 -15.04 21.33 -0.64
CA ALA A 106 -14.63 20.09 0.03
C ALA A 106 -13.13 19.78 -0.13
N GLN A 107 -12.51 20.15 -1.27
CA GLN A 107 -11.08 19.88 -1.53
C GLN A 107 -10.16 20.65 -0.58
N ASP A 108 -10.53 21.89 -0.26
CA ASP A 108 -9.81 22.74 0.68
C ASP A 108 -9.85 22.16 2.11
N THR A 109 -11.00 21.62 2.52
CA THR A 109 -11.14 20.95 3.82
C THR A 109 -10.33 19.65 3.87
N ILE A 110 -10.43 18.81 2.82
CA ILE A 110 -9.70 17.54 2.74
C ILE A 110 -8.19 17.78 2.74
N SER A 111 -7.69 18.76 1.97
CA SER A 111 -6.26 19.11 1.91
C SER A 111 -5.74 19.51 3.29
N ARG A 112 -6.45 20.37 4.03
CA ARG A 112 -6.06 20.72 5.41
C ARG A 112 -6.05 19.51 6.34
N GLU A 113 -7.17 18.79 6.42
CA GLU A 113 -7.31 17.63 7.31
C GLU A 113 -6.24 16.57 7.03
N TYR A 114 -5.91 16.35 5.76
CA TYR A 114 -4.85 15.44 5.35
C TYR A 114 -3.47 15.92 5.77
N ASN A 115 -3.12 17.18 5.51
CA ASN A 115 -1.81 17.73 5.90
C ASN A 115 -1.63 17.73 7.43
N ASP A 116 -2.69 18.05 8.19
CA ASP A 116 -2.66 17.98 9.66
C ASP A 116 -2.44 16.53 10.15
N ALA A 117 -3.07 15.55 9.50
CA ALA A 117 -2.87 14.14 9.79
C ALA A 117 -1.45 13.66 9.45
N LEU A 118 -0.89 14.12 8.32
CA LEU A 118 0.50 13.83 7.96
C LEU A 118 1.49 14.41 8.99
N ALA A 119 1.26 15.64 9.45
CA ALA A 119 2.09 16.29 10.47
C ALA A 119 2.05 15.57 11.83
N GLN A 120 0.92 14.95 12.18
CA GLN A 120 0.73 14.19 13.42
C GLN A 120 1.22 12.74 13.35
N THR A 121 1.52 12.24 12.14
CA THR A 121 1.93 10.85 11.94
C THR A 121 3.22 10.54 12.69
N ASN A 122 3.20 9.47 13.48
CA ASN A 122 4.35 8.97 14.22
C ASN A 122 4.67 7.50 13.91
N ARG A 123 3.64 6.73 13.54
CA ARG A 123 3.74 5.31 13.24
C ARG A 123 2.95 4.97 12.00
N TYR A 124 3.27 3.85 11.39
CA TYR A 124 2.49 3.28 10.30
C TYR A 124 2.29 1.77 10.48
N GLU A 125 1.20 1.26 9.93
CA GLU A 125 0.93 -0.17 9.84
C GLU A 125 0.60 -0.55 8.40
N VAL A 126 1.30 -1.53 7.84
CA VAL A 126 0.95 -2.14 6.56
C VAL A 126 0.42 -3.55 6.82
N LYS A 127 -0.80 -3.82 6.35
CA LYS A 127 -1.46 -5.14 6.43
C LYS A 127 -2.07 -5.46 5.07
N GLY A 128 -1.40 -6.32 4.30
CA GLY A 128 -1.82 -6.63 2.94
C GLY A 128 -1.86 -5.37 2.08
N HIS A 129 -3.03 -5.05 1.54
CA HIS A 129 -3.26 -3.88 0.68
C HIS A 129 -3.66 -2.60 1.43
N GLU A 130 -3.68 -2.63 2.76
CA GLU A 130 -4.05 -1.49 3.60
C GLU A 130 -2.81 -0.89 4.28
N LEU A 131 -2.74 0.43 4.27
CA LEU A 131 -1.79 1.21 5.06
C LEU A 131 -2.57 2.11 6.02
N LYS A 132 -2.10 2.20 7.26
CA LYS A 132 -2.58 3.18 8.24
C LYS A 132 -1.45 4.07 8.69
N PHE A 133 -1.72 5.36 8.80
CA PHE A 133 -0.92 6.28 9.60
C PHE A 133 -1.56 6.46 10.96
N LEU A 134 -0.72 6.45 11.98
CA LEU A 134 -1.13 6.56 13.37
C LEU A 134 -0.34 7.67 14.07
N ASP A 135 -0.99 8.31 15.02
CA ASP A 135 -0.35 9.26 15.92
C ASP A 135 0.51 8.54 16.99
N LYS A 136 0.99 9.29 17.98
CA LYS A 136 1.77 8.75 19.11
C LYS A 136 0.93 7.88 20.05
N SER A 137 -0.39 8.09 20.12
CA SER A 137 -1.30 7.34 21.00
C SER A 137 -1.76 6.02 20.36
N GLY A 138 -1.54 5.85 19.06
CA GLY A 138 -2.03 4.70 18.28
C GLY A 138 -3.40 4.96 17.64
N GLN A 139 -3.91 6.19 17.69
CA GLN A 139 -5.10 6.58 16.95
C GLN A 139 -4.81 6.58 15.45
N THR A 140 -5.71 5.99 14.66
CA THR A 140 -5.61 6.04 13.19
C THR A 140 -5.97 7.44 12.70
N LEU A 141 -5.05 8.05 11.97
CA LEU A 141 -5.18 9.37 11.35
C LEU A 141 -5.62 9.28 9.89
N VAL A 142 -5.03 8.35 9.14
CA VAL A 142 -5.36 8.14 7.72
C VAL A 142 -5.34 6.65 7.39
N LYS A 143 -6.29 6.19 6.60
CA LYS A 143 -6.26 4.87 5.96
C LYS A 143 -6.09 5.00 4.46
N PHE A 144 -5.26 4.14 3.91
CA PHE A 144 -4.99 4.05 2.48
C PHE A 144 -5.16 2.63 1.99
N VAL A 145 -5.37 2.52 0.68
CA VAL A 145 -5.28 1.26 -0.05
C VAL A 145 -4.25 1.37 -1.17
N THR A 146 -3.62 0.25 -1.51
CA THR A 146 -2.81 0.12 -2.72
C THR A 146 -3.44 -0.94 -3.62
N VAL A 147 -3.59 -0.64 -4.91
CA VAL A 147 -4.11 -1.59 -5.91
C VAL A 147 -2.94 -2.15 -6.71
N ILE A 148 -2.97 -3.46 -6.98
CA ILE A 148 -2.08 -4.09 -7.97
C ILE A 148 -2.81 -4.10 -9.32
N GLN A 149 -3.31 -2.97 -9.83
CA GLN A 149 -3.76 -2.83 -11.24
C GLN A 149 -4.23 -1.40 -11.55
N PRO A 150 -4.14 -0.96 -12.82
CA PRO A 150 -4.29 0.43 -13.22
C PRO A 150 -5.72 0.91 -12.97
N LEU A 151 -5.85 2.18 -12.57
CA LEU A 151 -7.13 2.88 -12.48
C LEU A 151 -7.96 2.58 -13.75
N PRO A 152 -9.26 2.29 -13.65
CA PRO A 152 -10.07 2.09 -14.85
C PRO A 152 -9.92 3.33 -15.73
N PHE A 153 -9.44 3.13 -16.97
CA PHE A 153 -9.48 4.15 -17.99
C PHE A 153 -10.94 4.58 -18.14
N LYS A 154 -11.28 5.74 -17.56
CA LYS A 154 -12.56 6.38 -17.82
C LYS A 154 -12.42 7.01 -19.20
N ASN A 155 -12.72 6.22 -20.24
CA ASN A 155 -12.93 6.76 -21.57
C ASN A 155 -14.12 7.71 -21.47
N ARG A 156 -13.84 9.01 -21.60
CA ARG A 156 -14.86 10.04 -21.81
C ARG A 156 -14.69 10.57 -23.22
#